data_AF-A0A522EX96-F1
#
_entry.id   AF-A0A522EX96-F1
#
_cell.length_a   1.000
_cell.length_b   1.000
_cell.length_c   1.000
_cell.angle_alpha   90.00
_cell.angle_beta   90.00
_cell.angle_gamma   90.00
#
_symmetry.space_group_name_H-M   'P 1'
#
loop_
_entity.id
_entity.type
_entity.pdbx_description
1 polymer ?
#
loop_
_entity_poly.entity_id
_entity_poly.type
_entity_poly.pdbx_seq_one_letter_code
_entity_poly.pdbx_strand_id
1 'polypeptide(L)'
;MSCSGCSTGRGCGTASGQLPGGCRNNGSCGVGGCNKLNVFDWLADMELPGGQRVFDCVEVRFKNSRKEFYRNSNPFTLKAGDVIAVEASPGHDIGIVSLAGELVRTQMKKKNVKPDSSEIKKVYRIAKQSDIDKWKEAQAMEQDTMMKARTMARFLRLEMKISDVEYQGDKSKAIFYYTAEGRVDFR
;
A
#
# COMPACT_ATOMS: atom_id res chain seq x y z
N MET A 1 21.70 -4.06 -23.14
CA MET A 1 21.05 -5.32 -23.54
C MET A 1 19.67 -5.34 -22.91
N SER A 2 18.62 -5.22 -23.74
CA SER A 2 17.22 -5.13 -23.33
C SER A 2 16.69 -6.48 -22.88
N CYS A 3 15.89 -6.51 -21.81
CA CYS A 3 15.11 -7.70 -21.46
C CYS A 3 13.96 -7.86 -22.47
N SER A 4 14.13 -8.81 -23.37
CA SER A 4 13.10 -9.26 -24.30
C SER A 4 11.98 -9.98 -23.54
N GLY A 5 10.77 -9.46 -23.68
CA GLY A 5 9.46 -10.12 -23.60
C GLY A 5 9.22 -11.25 -22.60
N CYS A 6 8.36 -11.00 -21.61
CA CYS A 6 7.49 -12.04 -21.06
C CYS A 6 6.43 -12.38 -22.12
N SER A 7 6.64 -13.46 -22.88
CA SER A 7 5.61 -14.02 -23.72
C SER A 7 4.46 -14.54 -22.85
N THR A 8 3.31 -13.91 -23.02
CA THR A 8 2.00 -14.41 -22.59
C THR A 8 1.75 -15.77 -23.24
N GLY A 9 2.04 -16.87 -22.53
CA GLY A 9 1.91 -18.17 -23.15
C GLY A 9 2.32 -19.33 -22.27
N ARG A 10 1.73 -19.44 -21.07
CA ARG A 10 1.44 -20.71 -20.38
C ARG A 10 0.67 -20.39 -19.11
N GLY A 11 -0.54 -20.91 -19.03
CA GLY A 11 -1.45 -20.68 -17.92
C GLY A 11 -0.84 -21.08 -16.58
N CYS A 12 -1.37 -20.46 -15.53
CA CYS A 12 -1.15 -20.82 -14.14
C CYS A 12 -1.72 -22.22 -13.86
N GLY A 13 -1.05 -23.25 -14.36
CA GLY A 13 -1.31 -24.64 -14.03
C GLY A 13 -0.79 -24.90 -12.63
N THR A 14 -1.70 -25.10 -11.68
CA THR A 14 -1.44 -25.70 -10.38
C THR A 14 -0.81 -27.08 -10.57
N ALA A 15 0.51 -27.15 -10.50
CA ALA A 15 1.25 -28.40 -10.32
C ALA A 15 2.00 -28.31 -9.00
N SER A 16 1.65 -29.23 -8.11
CA SER A 16 2.26 -29.44 -6.80
C SER A 16 3.79 -29.36 -6.84
N GLY A 17 4.36 -28.36 -6.18
CA GLY A 17 5.72 -28.41 -5.66
C GLY A 17 6.88 -28.05 -6.59
N GLN A 18 6.66 -27.42 -7.76
CA GLN A 18 7.77 -26.95 -8.60
C GLN A 18 7.77 -25.43 -8.78
N LEU A 19 8.91 -24.81 -8.43
CA LEU A 19 9.15 -23.38 -8.62
C LEU A 19 9.11 -23.03 -10.13
N PRO A 20 8.54 -21.88 -10.53
CA PRO A 20 8.53 -21.45 -11.92
C PRO A 20 9.96 -21.23 -12.44
N GLY A 21 10.32 -21.92 -13.52
CA GLY A 21 11.67 -21.98 -14.11
C GLY A 21 12.19 -20.69 -14.79
N GLY A 22 11.79 -19.51 -14.31
CA GLY A 22 12.26 -18.20 -14.80
C GLY A 22 13.10 -17.41 -13.81
N CYS A 23 13.08 -17.81 -12.53
CA CYS A 23 13.84 -17.13 -11.47
C CYS A 23 15.01 -18.03 -11.09
N ARG A 24 16.25 -17.59 -11.32
CA ARG A 24 17.49 -18.29 -10.91
C ARG A 24 17.66 -18.35 -9.39
N ASN A 25 16.65 -18.83 -8.66
CA ASN A 25 16.62 -19.06 -7.22
C ASN A 25 17.07 -17.89 -6.31
N ASN A 26 17.20 -16.67 -6.81
CA ASN A 26 17.54 -15.48 -6.00
C ASN A 26 16.31 -14.81 -5.37
N GLY A 27 15.23 -15.57 -5.15
CA GLY A 27 14.05 -15.07 -4.45
C GLY A 27 12.88 -16.05 -4.48
N SER A 28 12.21 -16.21 -3.33
CA SER A 28 10.98 -17.00 -3.22
C SER A 28 9.84 -16.30 -3.95
N CYS A 29 9.40 -16.88 -5.06
CA CYS A 29 8.23 -16.43 -5.81
C CYS A 29 6.89 -16.85 -5.16
N GLY A 30 6.91 -17.36 -3.92
CA GLY A 30 5.77 -18.03 -3.30
C GLY A 30 4.69 -17.12 -2.71
N VAL A 31 4.97 -15.84 -2.43
CA VAL A 31 4.07 -15.02 -1.59
C VAL A 31 3.79 -13.61 -2.10
N GLY A 32 4.38 -13.17 -3.22
CA GLY A 32 4.09 -11.86 -3.77
C GLY A 32 4.59 -11.74 -5.19
N GLY A 33 3.65 -11.59 -6.14
CA GLY A 33 3.94 -11.50 -7.57
C GLY A 33 5.06 -10.51 -7.92
N CYS A 34 5.68 -10.72 -9.09
CA CYS A 34 6.83 -9.96 -9.57
C CYS A 34 6.46 -8.50 -9.87
N ASN A 35 6.43 -7.64 -8.85
CA ASN A 35 6.19 -6.21 -8.97
C ASN A 35 7.49 -5.44 -8.73
N LYS A 36 7.76 -4.43 -9.58
CA LYS A 36 8.94 -3.55 -9.53
C LYS A 36 9.13 -2.80 -8.20
N LEU A 37 8.13 -2.82 -7.32
CA LEU A 37 8.09 -2.14 -6.02
C LEU A 37 8.24 -3.10 -4.82
N ASN A 38 8.45 -4.40 -5.04
CA ASN A 38 8.69 -5.33 -3.94
C ASN A 38 10.09 -5.09 -3.38
N VAL A 39 10.15 -4.71 -2.10
CA VAL A 39 11.40 -4.69 -1.35
C VAL A 39 11.63 -6.11 -0.84
N PHE A 40 12.74 -6.71 -1.23
CA PHE A 40 13.11 -8.03 -0.74
C PHE A 40 13.55 -7.91 0.72
N ASP A 41 12.94 -8.69 1.59
CA ASP A 41 13.30 -8.73 3.01
C ASP A 41 14.46 -9.70 3.22
N TRP A 42 15.68 -9.18 3.10
CA TRP A 42 16.93 -9.93 3.28
C TRP A 42 17.15 -10.40 4.73
N LEU A 43 16.33 -9.95 5.68
CA LEU A 43 16.47 -10.28 7.10
C LEU A 43 15.38 -11.26 7.60
N ALA A 44 14.53 -11.76 6.70
CA ALA A 44 13.41 -12.63 7.07
C ALA A 44 13.82 -13.91 7.84
N ASP A 45 15.05 -14.40 7.61
CA ASP A 45 15.62 -15.60 8.25
C ASP A 45 16.68 -15.30 9.32
N MET A 46 16.90 -14.03 9.69
CA MET A 46 17.83 -13.69 10.78
C MET A 46 17.11 -13.62 12.12
N GLU A 47 17.45 -14.54 13.03
CA GLU A 47 17.06 -14.45 14.43
C GLU A 47 17.79 -13.26 15.09
N LEU A 48 17.03 -12.35 15.69
CA LEU A 48 17.59 -11.21 16.42
C LEU A 48 18.42 -11.72 17.62
N PRO A 49 19.70 -11.34 17.75
CA PRO A 49 20.49 -11.73 18.91
C PRO A 49 19.93 -11.04 20.17
N GLY A 50 19.52 -11.82 21.17
CA GLY A 50 19.34 -11.34 22.54
C GLY A 50 17.94 -10.88 22.94
N GLY A 51 16.86 -11.61 22.58
CA GLY A 51 15.54 -11.42 23.19
C GLY A 51 14.93 -10.02 23.02
N GLN A 52 15.44 -9.22 22.09
CA GLN A 52 14.91 -7.90 21.78
C GLN A 52 13.55 -8.04 21.09
N ARG A 53 12.59 -7.21 21.53
CA ARG A 53 11.27 -7.15 20.91
C ARG A 53 11.42 -6.59 19.50
N VAL A 54 10.75 -7.23 18.55
CA VAL A 54 10.66 -6.77 17.16
C VAL A 54 10.18 -5.32 17.15
N PHE A 55 10.74 -4.48 16.28
CA PHE A 55 10.33 -3.09 16.17
C PHE A 55 8.81 -2.96 15.87
N ASP A 56 8.10 -2.24 16.74
CA ASP A 56 6.63 -2.20 16.76
C ASP A 56 6.01 -1.39 15.59
N CYS A 57 6.80 -0.71 14.76
CA CYS A 57 6.28 0.06 13.63
C CYS A 57 6.38 -0.72 12.31
N VAL A 58 5.39 -0.52 11.45
CA VAL A 58 5.29 -1.11 10.12
C VAL A 58 5.16 -0.04 9.05
N GLU A 59 5.71 -0.29 7.86
CA GLU A 59 5.49 0.56 6.69
C GLU A 59 4.30 0.02 5.89
N VAL A 60 3.30 0.86 5.69
CA VAL A 60 2.07 0.50 4.97
C VAL A 60 2.01 1.30 3.68
N ARG A 61 1.72 0.60 2.59
CA ARG A 61 1.56 1.16 1.25
C ARG A 61 0.09 1.21 0.86
N PHE A 62 -0.30 2.35 0.32
CA PHE A 62 -1.63 2.62 -0.23
C PHE A 62 -1.56 2.80 -1.75
N LYS A 63 -2.67 3.25 -2.35
CA LYS A 63 -2.72 3.61 -3.76
C LYS A 63 -1.70 4.71 -4.08
N ASN A 64 -1.32 4.80 -5.35
CA ASN A 64 -0.41 5.82 -5.88
C ASN A 64 0.98 5.84 -5.21
N SER A 65 1.45 4.69 -4.73
CA SER A 65 2.74 4.53 -4.04
C SER A 65 2.88 5.36 -2.75
N ARG A 66 1.78 5.87 -2.19
CA ARG A 66 1.77 6.51 -0.88
C ARG A 66 2.20 5.50 0.18
N LYS A 67 3.19 5.88 0.99
CA LYS A 67 3.76 5.04 2.04
C LYS A 67 3.80 5.81 3.35
N GLU A 68 3.17 5.25 4.36
CA GLU A 68 3.09 5.82 5.71
C GLU A 68 3.49 4.77 6.76
N PHE A 69 3.85 5.24 7.94
CA PHE A 69 4.24 4.39 9.05
C PHE A 69 3.10 4.28 10.04
N TYR A 70 2.86 3.05 10.52
CA TYR A 70 1.84 2.75 11.50
C TYR A 70 2.45 1.96 12.66
N ARG A 71 1.93 2.18 13.86
CA ARG A 71 2.34 1.45 15.06
C ARG A 71 1.43 0.24 15.26
N ASN A 72 2.04 -0.92 15.34
CA ASN A 72 1.38 -2.14 15.73
C ASN A 72 1.18 -2.15 17.25
N SER A 73 0.04 -1.63 17.72
CA SER A 73 -0.25 -1.52 19.16
C SER A 73 -0.61 -2.87 19.79
N ASN A 74 -1.03 -3.83 18.97
CA ASN A 74 -1.35 -5.19 19.37
C ASN A 74 -0.24 -6.13 18.86
N PRO A 75 0.01 -7.29 19.48
CA PRO A 75 1.08 -8.19 19.08
C PRO A 75 0.70 -9.02 17.82
N PHE A 76 0.23 -8.36 16.76
CA PHE A 76 -0.05 -9.03 15.49
C PHE A 76 1.27 -9.36 14.79
N THR A 77 1.43 -10.61 14.35
CA THR A 77 2.56 -11.02 13.50
C THR A 77 2.31 -10.57 12.06
N LEU A 78 2.71 -9.33 11.75
CA LEU A 78 2.55 -8.73 10.43
C LEU A 78 3.74 -9.05 9.52
N LYS A 79 3.46 -9.50 8.31
CA LYS A 79 4.45 -9.79 7.26
C LYS A 79 4.26 -8.86 6.07
N ALA A 80 5.32 -8.68 5.29
CA ALA A 80 5.22 -7.95 4.02
C ALA A 80 4.22 -8.66 3.09
N GLY A 81 3.30 -7.90 2.50
CA GLY A 81 2.21 -8.40 1.68
C GLY A 81 0.87 -8.54 2.40
N ASP A 82 0.84 -8.52 3.74
CA ASP A 82 -0.41 -8.62 4.49
C ASP A 82 -1.30 -7.38 4.25
N VAL A 83 -2.60 -7.61 4.12
CA VAL A 83 -3.61 -6.54 4.02
C VAL A 83 -4.12 -6.24 5.42
N ILE A 84 -4.04 -4.98 5.83
CA ILE A 84 -4.37 -4.55 7.19
C ILE A 84 -5.33 -3.36 7.18
N ALA A 85 -6.16 -3.29 8.22
CA ALA A 85 -6.99 -2.13 8.51
C ALA A 85 -6.23 -1.20 9.46
N VAL A 86 -6.09 0.06 9.05
CA VAL A 86 -5.36 1.07 9.79
C VAL A 86 -6.26 2.22 10.21
N GLU A 87 -5.84 2.94 11.24
CA GLU A 87 -6.51 4.14 11.71
C GLU A 87 -6.41 5.27 10.68
N ALA A 88 -7.56 5.88 10.38
CA ALA A 88 -7.67 7.06 9.54
C ALA A 88 -8.47 8.15 10.27
N SER A 89 -8.36 9.40 9.80
CA SER A 89 -9.02 10.54 10.44
C SER A 89 -9.83 11.30 9.40
N PRO A 90 -11.18 11.19 9.38
CA PRO A 90 -12.01 10.21 10.10
C PRO A 90 -11.85 8.78 9.55
N GLY A 91 -12.36 7.79 10.29
CA GLY A 91 -12.62 6.44 9.78
C GLY A 91 -11.49 5.42 9.88
N HIS A 92 -11.49 4.47 8.95
CA HIS A 92 -10.41 3.49 8.79
C HIS A 92 -10.01 3.35 7.33
N ASP A 93 -8.73 3.08 7.10
CA ASP A 93 -8.22 2.83 5.76
C ASP A 93 -7.66 1.41 5.63
N ILE A 94 -7.52 0.93 4.39
CA ILE A 94 -7.03 -0.41 4.10
C ILE A 94 -5.75 -0.28 3.28
N GLY A 95 -4.68 -0.86 3.81
CA GLY A 95 -3.35 -0.78 3.22
C GLY A 95 -2.66 -2.13 3.20
N ILE A 96 -1.59 -2.21 2.43
CA ILE A 96 -0.75 -3.41 2.29
C ILE A 96 0.56 -3.16 3.00
N VAL A 97 0.99 -4.08 3.87
CA VAL A 97 2.29 -4.00 4.54
C VAL A 97 3.39 -4.11 3.48
N SER A 98 4.21 -3.06 3.41
CA SER A 98 5.36 -2.98 2.51
C SER A 98 6.61 -3.54 3.20
N LEU A 99 6.83 -3.15 4.46
CA LEU A 99 7.96 -3.59 5.28
C LEU A 99 7.52 -3.76 6.74
N ALA A 100 8.10 -4.75 7.40
CA ALA A 100 7.95 -5.01 8.83
C ALA A 100 9.33 -5.19 9.49
N GLY A 101 9.37 -5.13 10.83
CA GLY A 101 10.59 -5.37 11.60
C GLY A 101 11.65 -4.27 11.49
N GLU A 102 12.91 -4.66 11.65
CA GLU A 102 14.03 -3.71 11.84
C GLU A 102 14.32 -2.85 10.61
N LEU A 103 13.93 -3.31 9.41
CA LEU A 103 14.03 -2.54 8.17
C LEU A 103 13.21 -1.24 8.23
N VAL A 104 12.09 -1.24 8.96
CA VAL A 104 11.24 -0.05 9.12
C VAL A 104 11.98 1.03 9.89
N ARG A 105 12.75 0.67 10.93
CA ARG A 105 13.58 1.63 11.69
C ARG A 105 14.54 2.39 10.77
N THR A 106 15.16 1.69 9.82
CA THR A 106 16.07 2.31 8.85
C THR A 106 15.34 3.27 7.92
N GLN A 107 14.14 2.90 7.45
CA GLN A 107 13.33 3.77 6.59
C GLN A 107 12.80 5.01 7.33
N MET A 108 12.39 4.85 8.59
CA MET A 108 11.94 5.98 9.42
C MET A 108 13.07 6.97 9.68
N LYS A 109 14.29 6.49 9.95
CA LYS A 109 15.48 7.35 10.06
C LYS A 109 15.75 8.12 8.77
N LYS A 110 15.68 7.47 7.60
CA LYS A 110 15.85 8.13 6.29
C LYS A 110 14.80 9.21 6.03
N LYS A 111 13.56 8.98 6.46
CA LYS A 111 12.45 9.95 6.33
C LYS A 111 12.38 10.95 7.49
N ASN A 112 13.34 10.93 8.42
CA ASN A 112 13.37 11.76 9.62
C ASN A 112 12.08 11.69 10.48
N VAL A 113 11.41 10.52 10.48
CA VAL A 113 10.20 10.29 11.28
C VAL A 113 10.62 9.65 12.61
N LYS A 114 10.27 10.29 13.73
CA LYS A 114 10.51 9.74 15.05
C LYS A 114 9.49 8.63 15.35
N PRO A 115 9.92 7.48 15.92
CA PRO A 115 9.01 6.38 16.23
C PRO A 115 7.91 6.77 17.23
N ASP A 116 8.19 7.71 18.14
CA ASP A 116 7.24 8.18 19.16
C ASP A 116 6.45 9.43 18.75
N SER A 117 6.43 9.75 17.44
CA SER A 117 5.60 10.84 16.93
C SER A 117 4.12 10.52 17.11
N SER A 118 3.33 11.50 17.55
CA SER A 118 1.86 11.42 17.61
C SER A 118 1.20 11.29 16.23
N GLU A 119 1.96 11.56 15.17
CA GLU A 119 1.52 11.38 13.78
C GLU A 119 1.45 9.90 13.37
N ILE A 120 2.11 9.00 14.11
CA ILE A 120 2.10 7.58 13.82
C ILE A 120 0.81 6.98 14.36
N LYS A 121 -0.09 6.69 13.43
CA LYS A 121 -1.40 6.09 13.69
C LYS A 121 -1.28 4.59 13.97
N LYS A 122 -2.35 4.00 14.50
CA LYS A 122 -2.35 2.60 14.92
C LYS A 122 -2.81 1.67 13.81
N VAL A 123 -2.26 0.45 13.81
CA VAL A 123 -2.85 -0.69 13.11
C VAL A 123 -3.99 -1.24 13.96
N TYR A 124 -5.19 -1.37 13.39
CA TYR A 124 -6.34 -1.92 14.12
C TYR A 124 -6.35 -3.45 14.10
N ARG A 125 -6.21 -4.04 12.90
CA ARG A 125 -6.32 -5.49 12.70
C ARG A 125 -5.82 -5.89 11.31
N ILE A 126 -5.60 -7.19 11.13
CA ILE A 126 -5.55 -7.80 9.80
C ILE A 126 -6.92 -7.62 9.13
N ALA A 127 -6.93 -7.22 7.86
CA ALA A 127 -8.17 -6.93 7.13
C ALA A 127 -9.01 -8.20 6.98
N LYS A 128 -10.30 -8.10 7.31
CA LYS A 128 -11.25 -9.18 7.07
C LYS A 128 -11.65 -9.21 5.60
N GLN A 129 -12.22 -10.33 5.13
CA GLN A 129 -12.74 -10.41 3.76
C GLN A 129 -13.74 -9.29 3.46
N SER A 130 -14.64 -8.99 4.42
CA SER A 130 -15.58 -7.88 4.31
C SER A 130 -14.93 -6.50 4.15
N ASP A 131 -13.75 -6.29 4.76
CA ASP A 131 -12.99 -5.06 4.64
C ASP A 131 -12.41 -4.97 3.21
N ILE A 132 -11.83 -6.07 2.72
CA ILE A 132 -11.26 -6.18 1.37
C ILE A 132 -12.33 -5.97 0.29
N ASP A 133 -13.53 -6.53 0.47
CA ASP A 133 -14.62 -6.39 -0.50
C ASP A 133 -15.09 -4.93 -0.59
N LYS A 134 -15.28 -4.27 0.57
CA LYS A 134 -15.60 -2.83 0.60
C LYS A 134 -14.52 -1.97 -0.03
N TRP A 135 -13.25 -2.30 0.18
CA TRP A 135 -12.12 -1.61 -0.43
C TRP A 135 -12.11 -1.76 -1.96
N LYS A 136 -12.40 -2.97 -2.48
CA LYS A 136 -12.51 -3.19 -3.93
C LYS A 136 -13.68 -2.43 -4.54
N GLU A 137 -14.83 -2.40 -3.85
CA GLU A 137 -15.97 -1.59 -4.28
C GLU A 137 -15.61 -0.09 -4.28
N ALA A 138 -14.88 0.38 -3.27
CA ALA A 138 -14.40 1.75 -3.20
C ALA A 138 -13.53 2.09 -4.41
N GLN A 139 -12.57 1.22 -4.74
CA GLN A 139 -11.72 1.39 -5.92
C GLN A 139 -12.50 1.40 -7.24
N ALA A 140 -13.52 0.55 -7.37
CA ALA A 140 -14.36 0.51 -8.57
C ALA A 140 -15.11 1.83 -8.81
N MET A 141 -15.49 2.54 -7.74
CA MET A 141 -16.16 3.84 -7.85
C MET A 141 -15.22 4.99 -8.23
N GLU A 142 -13.91 4.86 -8.02
CA GLU A 142 -12.94 5.95 -8.24
C GLU A 142 -12.97 6.48 -9.69
N GLN A 143 -13.10 5.57 -10.66
CA GLN A 143 -13.09 5.93 -12.09
C GLN A 143 -14.32 6.75 -12.48
N ASP A 144 -15.50 6.33 -12.05
CA ASP A 144 -16.75 7.06 -12.32
C ASP A 144 -16.76 8.42 -11.60
N THR A 145 -16.35 8.44 -10.33
CA THR A 145 -16.21 9.68 -9.57
C THR A 145 -15.22 10.66 -10.21
N MET A 146 -14.09 10.17 -10.74
CA MET A 146 -13.12 10.99 -11.46
C MET A 146 -13.74 11.63 -12.72
N MET A 147 -14.50 10.87 -13.51
CA MET A 147 -15.16 11.38 -14.71
C MET A 147 -16.23 12.42 -14.38
N LYS A 148 -17.03 12.17 -13.34
CA LYS A 148 -18.02 13.14 -12.84
C LYS A 148 -17.35 14.42 -12.36
N ALA A 149 -16.30 14.31 -11.56
CA ALA A 149 -15.55 15.45 -11.05
C ALA A 149 -14.94 16.30 -12.18
N ARG A 150 -14.40 15.66 -13.24
CA ARG A 150 -13.90 16.37 -14.44
C ARG A 150 -15.00 17.11 -15.19
N THR A 151 -16.21 16.56 -15.22
CA THR A 151 -17.35 17.22 -15.86
C THR A 151 -17.81 18.42 -15.04
N MET A 152 -17.88 18.29 -13.71
CA MET A 152 -18.22 19.39 -12.81
C MET A 152 -17.17 20.51 -12.83
N ALA A 153 -15.88 20.18 -12.83
CA ALA A 153 -14.81 21.19 -12.91
C ALA A 153 -14.91 22.03 -14.19
N ARG A 154 -15.22 21.40 -15.34
CA ARG A 154 -15.44 22.11 -16.61
C ARG A 154 -16.71 22.97 -16.57
N PHE A 155 -17.79 22.45 -16.01
CA PHE A 155 -19.04 23.19 -15.87
C PHE A 155 -18.89 24.45 -15.01
N LEU A 156 -18.15 24.33 -13.90
CA LEU A 156 -17.81 25.43 -12.99
C LEU A 156 -16.67 26.33 -13.51
N ARG A 157 -16.11 26.02 -14.69
CA ARG A 157 -14.97 26.74 -15.31
C ARG A 157 -13.77 26.89 -14.37
N LEU A 158 -13.50 25.87 -13.56
CA LEU A 158 -12.32 25.83 -12.71
C LEU A 158 -11.09 25.50 -13.56
N GLU A 159 -10.04 26.31 -13.45
CA GLU A 159 -8.76 26.11 -14.15
C GLU A 159 -7.92 25.00 -13.47
N MET A 160 -8.45 23.78 -13.48
CA MET A 160 -7.83 22.61 -12.86
C MET A 160 -7.98 21.35 -13.71
N LYS A 161 -7.00 20.44 -13.59
CA LYS A 161 -7.01 19.11 -14.20
C LYS A 161 -6.98 18.07 -13.10
N ILE A 162 -8.05 17.30 -12.96
CA ILE A 162 -8.15 16.19 -12.00
C ILE A 162 -7.38 14.99 -12.55
N SER A 163 -6.34 14.55 -11.83
CA SER A 163 -5.44 13.47 -12.23
C SER A 163 -5.91 12.11 -11.73
N ASP A 164 -6.26 11.99 -10.45
CA ASP A 164 -6.68 10.73 -9.82
C ASP A 164 -7.64 10.99 -8.64
N VAL A 165 -8.36 9.94 -8.23
CA VAL A 165 -9.24 9.93 -7.06
C VAL A 165 -8.93 8.69 -6.23
N GLU A 166 -8.81 8.87 -4.92
CA GLU A 166 -8.58 7.79 -3.96
C GLU A 166 -9.70 7.78 -2.92
N TYR A 167 -10.39 6.64 -2.79
CA TYR A 167 -11.30 6.43 -1.67
C TYR A 167 -10.58 5.75 -0.52
N GLN A 168 -10.92 6.16 0.71
CA GLN A 168 -10.57 5.38 1.89
C GLN A 168 -11.28 4.01 1.89
N GLY A 169 -10.69 3.02 2.55
CA GLY A 169 -11.24 1.67 2.64
C GLY A 169 -12.69 1.58 3.15
N ASP A 170 -13.16 2.54 3.96
CA ASP A 170 -14.55 2.64 4.43
C ASP A 170 -15.46 3.54 3.59
N LYS A 171 -14.95 4.13 2.50
CA LYS A 171 -15.64 5.12 1.64
C LYS A 171 -16.01 6.44 2.36
N SER A 172 -15.54 6.68 3.59
CA SER A 172 -15.91 7.86 4.37
C SER A 172 -15.26 9.15 3.85
N LYS A 173 -14.11 9.03 3.17
CA LYS A 173 -13.41 10.14 2.51
C LYS A 173 -13.01 9.77 1.09
N ALA A 174 -13.12 10.75 0.21
CA ALA A 174 -12.50 10.75 -1.11
C ALA A 174 -11.42 11.84 -1.17
N ILE A 175 -10.26 11.50 -1.72
CA ILE A 175 -9.14 12.42 -1.94
C ILE A 175 -9.01 12.62 -3.45
N PHE A 176 -9.09 13.87 -3.89
CA PHE A 176 -8.94 14.24 -5.29
C PHE A 176 -7.56 14.83 -5.52
N TYR A 177 -6.82 14.24 -6.46
CA TYR A 177 -5.54 14.77 -6.91
C TYR A 177 -5.77 15.64 -8.14
N TYR A 178 -5.21 16.84 -8.14
CA TYR A 178 -5.35 17.78 -9.25
C TYR A 178 -4.11 18.63 -9.45
N THR A 179 -4.00 19.19 -10.64
CA THR A 179 -3.03 20.23 -11.00
C THR A 179 -3.79 21.47 -11.44
N ALA A 180 -3.38 22.64 -10.97
CA ALA A 180 -3.94 23.93 -11.35
C ALA A 180 -2.79 24.93 -11.56
N GLU A 181 -2.98 25.88 -12.48
CA GLU A 181 -2.00 26.94 -12.73
C GLU A 181 -2.12 28.07 -11.71
N GLY A 182 -3.34 28.31 -11.22
CA GLY A 182 -3.66 29.33 -10.23
C GLY A 182 -4.36 28.76 -8.99
N ARG A 183 -4.80 29.68 -8.12
CA ARG A 183 -5.60 29.34 -6.95
C ARG A 183 -6.99 28.89 -7.38
N VAL A 184 -7.41 27.71 -6.92
CA VAL A 184 -8.78 27.20 -7.10
C VAL A 184 -9.56 27.46 -5.81
N ASP A 185 -10.71 28.10 -5.91
CA ASP A 185 -11.64 28.28 -4.77
C ASP A 185 -12.72 27.18 -4.82
N PHE A 186 -12.95 26.53 -3.67
CA PHE A 186 -13.87 25.40 -3.51
C PHE A 186 -15.05 25.71 -2.58
N ARG A 187 -15.23 26.99 -2.22
CA ARG A 187 -16.33 27.47 -1.37
C ARG A 187 -17.67 27.51 -2.08
#